data_AF-A0A528V6F1-F1
#
_entry.id   AF-A0A528V6F1-F1
#
_cell.length_a   1.000
_cell.length_b   1.000
_cell.length_c   1.000
_cell.angle_alpha   90.00
_cell.angle_beta   90.00
_cell.angle_gamma   90.00
#
_symmetry.space_group_name_H-M   'P 1'
#
loop_
_entity.id
_entity.type
_entity.pdbx_description
1 polymer ?
#
loop_
_entity_poly.entity_id
_entity_poly.type
_entity_poly.pdbx_seq_one_letter_code
_entity_poly.pdbx_strand_id
1 'polypeptide(L)'
;LIGETIIKLAADYLPEGGDVAILSASSTATNQNAWIEAAKKVLPEKFPKINLVATVYGDDDSAKSTDEAKGLLKSYPNLKAIIAPTTVGVVAAAQVVTDQGLIGKVNVTGLALPSEFKKF
;
A
#
# COMPACT_ATOMS: atom_id res chain seq x y z
N LEU A 1 1.72 -16.51 -5.07
CA LEU A 1 0.46 -16.24 -4.33
C LEU A 1 0.31 -14.73 -4.17
N ILE A 2 -0.92 -14.21 -4.11
CA ILE A 2 -1.19 -12.75 -4.07
C ILE A 2 -0.41 -12.05 -2.94
N GLY A 3 -0.28 -12.66 -1.76
CA GLY A 3 0.48 -12.08 -0.64
C GLY A 3 1.95 -11.78 -0.97
N GLU A 4 2.64 -12.64 -1.73
CA GLU A 4 4.00 -12.33 -2.19
C GLU A 4 3.99 -11.23 -3.25
N THR A 5 3.03 -11.28 -4.19
CA THR A 5 2.93 -10.33 -5.29
C THR A 5 2.75 -8.89 -4.80
N ILE A 6 1.92 -8.65 -3.78
CA ILE A 6 1.65 -7.28 -3.31
C ILE A 6 2.90 -6.62 -2.69
N ILE A 7 3.76 -7.38 -2.01
CA ILE A 7 5.04 -6.87 -1.50
C ILE A 7 6.05 -6.74 -2.63
N LYS A 8 6.12 -7.75 -3.51
CA LYS A 8 7.03 -7.74 -4.66
C LYS A 8 6.86 -6.48 -5.50
N LEU A 9 5.61 -6.09 -5.79
CA LEU A 9 5.33 -4.89 -6.59
C LEU A 9 5.88 -3.62 -5.94
N ALA A 10 5.92 -3.50 -4.62
CA ALA A 10 6.59 -2.38 -3.97
C ALA A 10 8.12 -2.55 -3.97
N ALA A 11 8.61 -3.75 -3.67
CA ALA A 11 10.03 -4.06 -3.57
C ALA A 11 10.79 -3.89 -4.90
N ASP A 12 10.17 -4.22 -6.04
CA ASP A 12 10.77 -4.08 -7.37
C ASP A 12 11.13 -2.62 -7.71
N TYR A 13 10.45 -1.64 -7.08
CA TYR A 13 10.75 -0.21 -7.22
C TYR A 13 11.55 0.37 -6.04
N LEU A 14 11.98 -0.48 -5.09
CA LEU A 14 12.75 -0.10 -3.90
C LEU A 14 14.01 -0.98 -3.77
N PRO A 15 14.97 -0.90 -4.71
CA PRO A 15 16.19 -1.73 -4.71
C PRO A 15 17.08 -1.52 -3.47
N GLU A 16 17.01 -0.32 -2.89
CA GLU A 16 17.68 0.07 -1.65
C GLU A 16 16.87 -0.30 -0.39
N GLY A 17 15.62 -0.72 -0.56
CA GLY A 17 14.70 -0.98 0.54
C GLY A 17 13.97 0.27 1.02
N GLY A 18 13.33 0.14 2.18
CA GLY A 18 12.68 1.23 2.88
C GLY A 18 11.39 0.85 3.58
N ASP A 19 10.82 1.85 4.24
CA ASP A 19 9.57 1.73 4.97
C ASP A 19 8.40 1.65 4.00
N VAL A 20 7.54 0.65 4.17
CA VAL A 20 6.31 0.47 3.40
C VAL A 20 5.13 0.27 4.36
N ALA A 21 3.93 0.65 3.93
CA ALA A 21 2.72 0.47 4.70
C ALA A 21 1.60 -0.14 3.85
N ILE A 22 0.69 -0.85 4.49
CA ILE A 22 -0.48 -1.44 3.84
C ILE A 22 -1.72 -0.60 4.17
N LEU A 23 -2.46 -0.19 3.14
CA LEU A 23 -3.81 0.38 3.26
C LEU A 23 -4.82 -0.65 2.75
N SER A 24 -5.40 -1.42 3.67
CA SER A 24 -6.35 -2.48 3.37
C SER A 24 -7.78 -1.96 3.27
N ALA A 25 -8.72 -2.85 2.93
CA ALA A 25 -10.16 -2.64 3.05
C ALA A 25 -10.58 -2.74 4.53
N SER A 26 -11.40 -3.72 4.90
CA SER A 26 -11.83 -3.97 6.28
C SER A 26 -10.91 -4.93 7.03
N SER A 27 -10.81 -4.74 8.36
CA SER A 27 -10.08 -5.63 9.27
C SER A 27 -10.69 -7.03 9.39
N THR A 28 -11.90 -7.27 8.88
CA THR A 28 -12.55 -8.58 8.85
C THR A 28 -12.64 -9.18 7.45
N ALA A 29 -12.10 -8.51 6.43
CA ALA A 29 -12.14 -8.99 5.06
C ALA A 29 -11.21 -10.20 4.86
N THR A 30 -11.78 -11.38 4.69
CA THR A 30 -11.07 -12.67 4.61
C THR A 30 -9.95 -12.66 3.57
N ASN A 31 -10.22 -12.16 2.37
CA ASN A 31 -9.29 -12.21 1.25
C ASN A 31 -8.07 -11.31 1.51
N GLN A 32 -8.30 -10.04 1.81
CA GLN A 32 -7.24 -9.06 2.06
C GLN A 32 -6.39 -9.48 3.27
N ASN A 33 -7.00 -9.92 4.35
CA ASN A 33 -6.27 -10.40 5.52
C ASN A 33 -5.44 -11.65 5.21
N ALA A 34 -5.97 -12.60 4.43
CA ALA A 34 -5.18 -13.76 4.01
C ALA A 34 -3.97 -13.37 3.14
N TRP A 35 -4.12 -12.38 2.27
CA TRP A 35 -3.01 -11.87 1.46
C TRP A 35 -1.96 -11.14 2.32
N ILE A 36 -2.39 -10.33 3.28
CA ILE A 36 -1.50 -9.61 4.21
C ILE A 36 -0.73 -10.58 5.10
N GLU A 37 -1.38 -11.62 5.62
CA GLU A 37 -0.69 -12.65 6.42
C GLU A 37 0.30 -13.46 5.59
N ALA A 38 -0.06 -13.81 4.35
CA ALA A 38 0.89 -14.44 3.43
C ALA A 38 2.07 -13.51 3.09
N ALA A 39 1.83 -12.21 2.91
CA ALA A 39 2.85 -11.19 2.68
C ALA A 39 3.84 -11.12 3.85
N LYS A 40 3.33 -11.00 5.09
CA LYS A 40 4.16 -10.93 6.30
C LYS A 40 5.04 -12.16 6.48
N LYS A 41 4.58 -13.35 6.11
CA LYS A 41 5.36 -14.59 6.20
C LYS A 41 6.56 -14.61 5.25
N VAL A 42 6.40 -14.10 4.03
CA VAL A 42 7.48 -14.13 3.01
C VAL A 42 8.43 -12.95 3.11
N LEU A 43 8.00 -11.85 3.73
CA LEU A 43 8.74 -10.59 3.78
C LEU A 43 10.15 -10.73 4.38
N PRO A 44 10.37 -11.41 5.52
CA PRO A 44 11.70 -11.52 6.13
C PRO A 44 12.70 -12.28 5.25
N GLU A 45 12.24 -13.30 4.51
CA GLU A 45 13.12 -14.18 3.72
C GLU A 45 13.38 -13.62 2.32
N LYS A 46 12.33 -13.14 1.65
CA LYS A 46 12.38 -12.73 0.23
C LYS A 46 12.63 -11.24 0.03
N PHE A 47 12.25 -10.41 1.00
CA PHE A 47 12.31 -8.95 0.89
C PHE A 47 12.96 -8.33 2.15
N PRO A 48 14.18 -8.75 2.55
CA PRO A 48 14.78 -8.35 3.83
C PRO A 48 15.09 -6.86 3.94
N LYS A 49 15.11 -6.12 2.81
CA LYS A 49 15.31 -4.67 2.79
C LYS A 49 14.00 -3.87 2.95
N ILE A 50 12.86 -4.54 2.93
CA ILE A 50 11.55 -3.91 3.07
C ILE A 50 11.16 -3.95 4.55
N ASN A 51 10.80 -2.80 5.10
CA ASN A 51 10.31 -2.68 6.46
C ASN A 51 8.81 -2.36 6.44
N LEU A 52 7.96 -3.31 6.81
CA LEU A 52 6.51 -3.09 6.90
C LEU A 52 6.20 -2.35 8.20
N VAL A 53 6.01 -1.02 8.12
CA VAL A 53 5.84 -0.16 9.31
C VAL A 53 4.41 -0.10 9.82
N ALA A 54 3.41 -0.33 8.97
CA ALA A 54 2.01 -0.24 9.36
C ALA A 54 1.07 -1.06 8.46
N THR A 55 -0.08 -1.41 9.02
CA THR A 55 -1.28 -1.84 8.28
C THR A 55 -2.47 -1.06 8.83
N VAL A 56 -3.17 -0.34 7.95
CA VAL A 56 -4.35 0.46 8.27
C VAL A 56 -5.53 0.05 7.38
N TYR A 57 -6.74 0.48 7.71
CA TYR A 57 -7.98 -0.04 7.13
C TYR A 57 -8.90 1.09 6.66
N GLY A 58 -9.06 1.22 5.34
CA GLY A 58 -9.94 2.20 4.72
C GLY A 58 -11.40 1.75 4.61
N ASP A 59 -11.73 0.51 4.98
CA ASP A 59 -13.08 -0.09 4.94
C ASP A 59 -13.78 -0.04 3.58
N ASP A 60 -13.02 0.03 2.48
CA ASP A 60 -13.53 0.29 1.12
C ASP A 60 -14.38 1.59 1.03
N ASP A 61 -14.15 2.52 1.96
CA ASP A 61 -14.69 3.87 1.93
C ASP A 61 -13.62 4.85 1.44
N SER A 62 -13.99 5.70 0.49
CA SER A 62 -13.04 6.62 -0.16
C SER A 62 -12.53 7.72 0.78
N ALA A 63 -13.40 8.27 1.63
CA ALA A 63 -13.04 9.33 2.56
C ALA A 63 -12.12 8.79 3.65
N LYS A 64 -12.47 7.66 4.25
CA LYS A 64 -11.64 6.98 5.24
C LYS A 64 -10.30 6.55 4.64
N SER A 65 -10.29 5.95 3.45
CA SER A 65 -9.05 5.56 2.76
C SER A 65 -8.12 6.76 2.51
N THR A 66 -8.70 7.91 2.18
CA THR A 66 -7.96 9.17 2.00
C THR A 66 -7.33 9.63 3.32
N ASP A 67 -8.09 9.58 4.41
CA ASP A 67 -7.61 9.99 5.74
C ASP A 67 -6.52 9.04 6.26
N GLU A 68 -6.68 7.73 6.07
CA GLU A 68 -5.66 6.73 6.41
C GLU A 68 -4.38 6.94 5.60
N ALA A 69 -4.47 7.19 4.29
CA ALA A 69 -3.31 7.50 3.45
C ALA A 69 -2.56 8.75 3.93
N LYS A 70 -3.29 9.83 4.27
CA LYS A 70 -2.69 11.05 4.86
C LYS A 70 -2.06 10.75 6.22
N GLY A 71 -2.72 9.94 7.04
CA GLY A 71 -2.24 9.52 8.35
C GLY A 71 -0.93 8.74 8.27
N LEU A 72 -0.80 7.83 7.30
CA LEU A 72 0.43 7.10 7.01
C LEU A 72 1.58 8.04 6.64
N LEU A 73 1.36 8.94 5.69
CA LEU A 73 2.39 9.90 5.25
C LEU A 73 2.84 10.83 6.39
N LYS A 74 1.91 11.24 7.26
CA LYS A 74 2.20 12.07 8.43
C LYS A 74 2.98 11.31 9.51
N SER A 75 2.61 10.06 9.77
CA SER A 75 3.20 9.25 10.84
C SER A 75 4.56 8.68 10.44
N TYR A 76 4.76 8.46 9.14
CA TYR A 76 5.97 7.86 8.57
C TYR A 76 6.54 8.80 7.48
N PRO A 77 7.26 9.87 7.85
CA PRO A 77 7.76 10.86 6.90
C PRO A 77 8.79 10.29 5.91
N ASN A 78 9.38 9.13 6.21
CA ASN A 78 10.32 8.41 5.33
C ASN A 78 9.66 7.28 4.52
N LEU A 79 8.32 7.15 4.58
CA LEU A 79 7.59 6.10 3.89
C LEU A 79 7.90 6.11 2.39
N LYS A 80 8.23 4.94 1.84
CA LYS A 80 8.61 4.76 0.44
C LYS A 80 7.51 4.16 -0.41
N ALA A 81 6.58 3.41 0.18
CA ALA A 81 5.42 2.93 -0.54
C ALA A 81 4.17 2.75 0.32
N ILE A 82 3.00 2.96 -0.30
CA ILE A 82 1.70 2.50 0.18
C ILE A 82 1.24 1.36 -0.71
N ILE A 83 1.00 0.19 -0.11
CA ILE A 83 0.51 -1.03 -0.77
C ILE A 83 -0.97 -1.16 -0.43
N ALA A 84 -1.84 -0.96 -1.41
CA ALA A 84 -3.29 -0.98 -1.23
C ALA A 84 -3.93 -2.16 -1.97
N PRO A 85 -4.10 -3.34 -1.34
CA PRO A 85 -4.72 -4.51 -1.95
C PRO A 85 -6.26 -4.39 -2.04
N THR A 86 -6.75 -3.22 -2.45
CA THR A 86 -8.16 -2.82 -2.62
C THR A 86 -8.26 -1.79 -3.74
N THR A 87 -9.33 -1.83 -4.52
CA THR A 87 -9.61 -0.87 -5.61
C THR A 87 -9.90 0.53 -5.08
N VAL A 88 -10.59 0.66 -3.94
CA VAL A 88 -10.91 1.96 -3.34
C VAL A 88 -9.66 2.56 -2.70
N GLY A 89 -8.95 1.77 -1.89
CA GLY A 89 -7.77 2.25 -1.16
C GLY A 89 -6.64 2.68 -2.09
N VAL A 90 -6.41 1.97 -3.21
CA VAL A 90 -5.30 2.29 -4.13
C VAL A 90 -5.55 3.60 -4.88
N VAL A 91 -6.80 3.89 -5.27
CA VAL A 91 -7.16 5.16 -5.91
C VAL A 91 -7.05 6.32 -4.92
N ALA A 92 -7.49 6.13 -3.68
CA ALA A 92 -7.36 7.14 -2.62
C ALA A 92 -5.90 7.44 -2.30
N ALA A 93 -5.05 6.42 -2.14
CA ALA A 93 -3.63 6.59 -1.88
C ALA A 93 -2.91 7.30 -3.05
N ALA A 94 -3.21 6.91 -4.30
CA ALA A 94 -2.63 7.54 -5.48
C ALA A 94 -3.03 9.03 -5.59
N GLN A 95 -4.29 9.36 -5.29
CA GLN A 95 -4.74 10.75 -5.24
C GLN A 95 -4.01 11.55 -4.17
N VAL A 96 -3.89 11.03 -2.96
CA VAL A 96 -3.19 11.71 -1.86
C VAL A 96 -1.71 11.95 -2.19
N VAL A 97 -1.01 10.96 -2.75
CA VAL A 97 0.40 11.11 -3.16
C VAL A 97 0.54 12.15 -4.27
N THR A 98 -0.40 12.17 -5.22
CA THR A 98 -0.46 13.18 -6.30
C THR A 98 -0.67 14.58 -5.74
N ASP A 99 -1.70 14.76 -4.92
CA ASP A 99 -2.10 16.06 -4.36
C ASP A 99 -1.03 16.67 -3.45
N GLN A 100 -0.26 15.83 -2.74
CA GLN A 100 0.85 16.27 -1.89
C GLN A 100 2.18 16.45 -2.63
N GLY A 101 2.21 16.27 -3.95
CA GLY A 101 3.44 16.43 -4.74
C GLY A 101 4.52 15.41 -4.38
N LEU A 102 4.11 14.19 -4.01
CA LEU A 102 4.98 13.10 -3.58
C LEU A 102 5.25 12.07 -4.69
N ILE A 103 4.82 12.34 -5.92
CA ILE A 103 5.17 11.53 -7.09
C ILE A 103 6.69 11.42 -7.22
N GLY A 104 7.18 10.20 -7.40
CA GLY A 104 8.61 9.89 -7.44
C GLY A 104 9.30 9.82 -6.07
N LYS A 105 8.60 10.15 -4.99
CA LYS A 105 9.09 10.03 -3.60
C LYS A 105 8.42 8.90 -2.83
N VAL A 106 7.11 8.74 -3.02
CA VAL A 106 6.31 7.67 -2.42
C VAL A 106 5.61 6.90 -3.54
N ASN A 107 5.89 5.61 -3.64
CA ASN A 107 5.24 4.74 -4.61
C ASN A 107 3.85 4.30 -4.09
N VAL A 108 2.90 4.12 -5.00
CA VAL A 108 1.60 3.52 -4.69
C VAL A 108 1.44 2.27 -5.55
N THR A 109 1.19 1.14 -4.91
CA THR A 109 0.93 -0.14 -5.58
C THR A 109 -0.35 -0.77 -5.02
N GLY A 110 -0.97 -1.68 -5.75
CA GLY A 110 -2.23 -2.26 -5.27
C GLY A 110 -3.01 -3.04 -6.30
N LEU A 111 -4.28 -3.30 -5.96
CA LEU A 111 -5.24 -3.93 -6.84
C LEU A 111 -6.23 -2.88 -7.33
N ALA A 112 -6.10 -2.44 -8.57
CA ALA A 112 -6.97 -1.43 -9.19
C ALA A 112 -7.68 -1.97 -10.43
N LEU A 113 -8.83 -1.38 -10.79
CA LEU A 113 -9.34 -1.52 -12.15
C LEU A 113 -8.51 -0.63 -13.10
N PRO A 114 -8.07 -1.11 -14.28
CA PRO A 114 -7.30 -0.30 -15.21
C PRO A 114 -7.97 1.03 -15.59
N SER A 115 -9.30 1.07 -15.65
CA SER A 115 -10.07 2.29 -15.94
C SER A 115 -9.93 3.37 -14.87
N GLU A 116 -9.83 2.98 -13.60
CA GLU A 116 -9.75 3.91 -12.46
C GLU A 116 -8.34 4.47 -12.29
N PHE A 117 -7.33 3.70 -12.70
CA PHE A 117 -5.93 4.07 -12.54
C PHE A 117 -5.36 4.89 -13.70
N LYS A 118 -6.02 4.90 -14.87
CA LYS A 118 -5.61 5.66 -16.07
C LYS A 118 -5.39 7.17 -15.88
N LYS A 119 -5.92 7.74 -14.80
CA LYS A 119 -5.83 9.17 -14.48
C LYS A 119 -4.53 9.56 -13.75
N PHE A 120 -3.74 8.58 -13.31
CA PHE A 120 -2.49 8.76 -12.58
C PHE A 120 -1.29 8.44 -13.47
#